data_AF-A0A385TNL1-F1
#
_entry.id   AF-A0A385TNL1-F1
#
_cell.length_a   1.000
_cell.length_b   1.000
_cell.length_c   1.000
_cell.angle_alpha   90.00
_cell.angle_beta   90.00
_cell.angle_gamma   90.00
#
_symmetry.space_group_name_H-M   'P 1'
#
loop_
_entity.id
_entity.type
_entity.pdbx_description
1 polymer ?
#
loop_
_entity_poly.entity_id
_entity_poly.type
_entity_poly.pdbx_seq_one_letter_code
_entity_poly.pdbx_strand_id
1 'polypeptide(L)'
;MEKGDYALASYRNLKPGEYITFGTYPQSVDGKELAITWRVLQNSGSQLLVLSEYILDCKRYHGKRADLTWRDCMDISWQDCDLREWLNHEFYNTAFNASEKQLIKTTLCTDNGKGCPDTEDKVFLLSVAEINDVSETRGKDWRRALGTDYAKAKKPDGCSLYVYDKTNKDNYVIIDGKEAGCSWWWLRTQGNKPSRAFFVGTGCSARSYGNNSIDGYGIRPALYLDLSEME
;
A
#
# COMPACT_ATOMS: atom_id res chain seq x y z
N MET A 1 -2.89 13.38 -27.18
CA MET A 1 -1.62 12.62 -27.23
C MET A 1 -0.50 13.37 -26.55
N GLU A 2 -0.22 14.65 -26.88
CA GLU A 2 0.95 15.37 -26.31
C GLU A 2 1.04 15.46 -24.76
N LYS A 3 -0.04 15.66 -24.00
CA LYS A 3 0.05 15.82 -22.54
C LYS A 3 0.48 14.56 -21.77
N GLY A 4 0.25 13.37 -22.33
CA GLY A 4 0.62 12.09 -21.70
C GLY A 4 2.12 11.83 -21.81
N ASP A 5 2.69 12.07 -22.99
CA ASP A 5 4.11 11.79 -23.29
C ASP A 5 5.06 12.70 -22.50
N TYR A 6 4.71 13.97 -22.29
CA TYR A 6 5.54 14.89 -21.48
C TYR A 6 5.58 14.51 -19.99
N ALA A 7 4.48 14.00 -19.44
CA ALA A 7 4.46 13.54 -18.05
C ALA A 7 5.33 12.28 -17.87
N LEU A 8 5.36 11.40 -18.86
CA LEU A 8 6.08 10.13 -18.82
C LEU A 8 7.59 10.26 -19.06
N ALA A 9 8.02 11.16 -19.96
CA ALA A 9 9.44 11.50 -20.13
C ALA A 9 10.06 12.06 -18.83
N SER A 10 9.25 12.74 -18.01
CA SER A 10 9.69 13.24 -16.70
C SER A 10 9.97 12.12 -15.70
N TYR A 11 9.30 10.96 -15.82
CA TYR A 11 9.41 9.87 -14.86
C TYR A 11 10.73 9.12 -14.92
N ARG A 12 11.37 9.06 -16.10
CA ARG A 12 12.65 8.36 -16.30
C ARG A 12 13.78 8.91 -15.45
N ASN A 13 13.72 10.19 -15.09
CA ASN A 13 14.77 10.87 -14.32
C ASN A 13 14.45 11.02 -12.83
N LEU A 14 13.32 10.46 -12.36
CA LEU A 14 12.93 10.58 -10.97
C LEU A 14 13.87 9.83 -10.03
N LYS A 15 14.14 10.43 -8.89
CA LYS A 15 15.00 9.86 -7.84
C LYS A 15 14.15 9.21 -6.75
N PRO A 16 14.66 8.16 -6.08
CA PRO A 16 14.02 7.60 -4.90
C PRO A 16 13.68 8.69 -3.86
N GLY A 17 12.40 8.78 -3.51
CA GLY A 17 11.86 9.77 -2.58
C GLY A 17 11.14 10.95 -3.21
N GLU A 18 11.28 11.15 -4.50
CA GLU A 18 10.42 12.08 -5.25
C GLU A 18 9.00 11.50 -5.38
N TYR A 19 8.07 12.36 -5.79
CA TYR A 19 6.65 12.05 -5.84
C TYR A 19 6.09 12.23 -7.24
N ILE A 20 5.11 11.39 -7.58
CA ILE A 20 4.29 11.52 -8.78
C ILE A 20 2.81 11.46 -8.43
N THR A 21 1.96 11.91 -9.35
CA THR A 21 0.52 11.68 -9.31
C THR A 21 0.12 10.74 -10.43
N PHE A 22 -0.60 9.66 -10.11
CA PHE A 22 -0.99 8.64 -11.09
C PHE A 22 -2.25 7.92 -10.60
N GLY A 23 -3.30 7.84 -11.43
CA GLY A 23 -4.61 7.36 -11.00
C GLY A 23 -5.32 8.29 -10.00
N THR A 24 -6.58 7.96 -9.71
CA THR A 24 -7.45 8.69 -8.79
C THR A 24 -8.19 7.73 -7.88
N TYR A 25 -8.41 8.08 -6.61
CA TYR A 25 -9.15 7.22 -5.68
C TYR A 25 -9.87 8.06 -4.63
N PRO A 26 -10.95 7.55 -3.98
CA PRO A 26 -11.58 8.22 -2.85
C PRO A 26 -10.58 8.52 -1.72
N GLN A 27 -10.50 9.79 -1.30
CA GLN A 27 -9.56 10.21 -0.25
C GLN A 27 -10.20 11.11 0.81
N SER A 28 -11.40 11.65 0.57
CA SER A 28 -12.19 12.42 1.54
C SER A 28 -13.27 11.57 2.22
N VAL A 29 -13.89 12.13 3.27
CA VAL A 29 -14.98 11.48 4.03
C VAL A 29 -16.18 11.14 3.15
N ASP A 30 -16.54 12.02 2.22
CA ASP A 30 -17.66 11.86 1.28
C ASP A 30 -17.31 10.98 0.06
N GLY A 31 -16.09 10.44 0.01
CA GLY A 31 -15.64 9.55 -1.06
C GLY A 31 -15.26 10.27 -2.34
N LYS A 32 -15.00 11.58 -2.31
CA LYS A 32 -14.50 12.33 -3.46
C LYS A 32 -13.17 11.74 -3.93
N GLU A 33 -13.11 11.45 -5.23
CA GLU A 33 -11.91 10.97 -5.90
C GLU A 33 -10.89 12.11 -6.06
N LEU A 34 -9.66 11.85 -5.62
CA LEU A 34 -8.51 12.73 -5.76
C LEU A 34 -7.36 11.95 -6.37
N ALA A 35 -6.46 12.66 -7.06
CA ALA A 35 -5.24 12.07 -7.61
C ALA A 35 -4.43 11.38 -6.50
N ILE A 36 -3.96 10.17 -6.76
CA ILE A 36 -3.12 9.44 -5.79
C ILE A 36 -1.70 9.98 -5.91
N THR A 37 -1.14 10.44 -4.79
CA THR A 37 0.29 10.74 -4.68
C THR A 37 1.06 9.46 -4.39
N TRP A 38 2.07 9.19 -5.21
CA TRP A 38 2.96 8.04 -5.05
C TRP A 38 4.37 8.49 -4.79
N ARG A 39 5.05 7.81 -3.88
CA ARG A 39 6.47 7.97 -3.58
C ARG A 39 7.28 7.00 -4.43
N VAL A 40 8.32 7.49 -5.09
CA VAL A 40 9.29 6.66 -5.81
C VAL A 40 10.17 5.91 -4.81
N LEU A 41 10.19 4.59 -4.92
CA LEU A 41 11.08 3.73 -4.12
C LEU A 41 12.32 3.33 -4.89
N GLN A 42 12.18 2.97 -6.17
CA GLN A 42 13.27 2.59 -7.05
C GLN A 42 13.00 3.08 -8.48
N ASN A 43 14.06 3.42 -9.21
CA ASN A 43 13.99 3.79 -10.62
C ASN A 43 15.18 3.18 -11.36
N SER A 44 14.92 2.37 -12.39
CA SER A 44 15.95 1.78 -13.27
C SER A 44 16.12 2.54 -14.59
N GLY A 45 15.36 3.62 -14.80
CA GLY A 45 15.22 4.34 -16.06
C GLY A 45 14.19 3.75 -17.01
N SER A 46 13.96 2.42 -16.95
CA SER A 46 12.92 1.71 -17.71
C SER A 46 11.75 1.26 -16.86
N GLN A 47 11.90 1.23 -15.53
CA GLN A 47 10.86 0.83 -14.61
C GLN A 47 10.89 1.70 -13.35
N LEU A 48 9.70 1.99 -12.82
CA LEU A 48 9.54 2.79 -11.61
C LEU A 48 8.74 2.00 -10.56
N LEU A 49 9.37 1.63 -9.46
CA LEU A 49 8.66 1.11 -8.29
C LEU A 49 8.13 2.27 -7.47
N VAL A 50 6.81 2.30 -7.28
CA VAL A 50 6.16 3.34 -6.49
C VAL A 50 5.28 2.76 -5.39
N LEU A 51 5.12 3.50 -4.31
CA LEU A 51 4.25 3.18 -3.16
C LEU A 51 3.34 4.38 -2.88
N SER A 52 2.04 4.15 -2.64
CA SER A 52 1.13 5.24 -2.29
C SER A 52 1.66 6.00 -1.08
N GLU A 53 1.69 7.33 -1.15
CA GLU A 53 2.24 8.15 -0.06
C GLU A 53 1.39 8.01 1.21
N TYR A 54 0.07 8.03 1.03
CA TYR A 54 -0.91 7.86 2.09
C TYR A 54 -1.49 6.43 2.11
N ILE A 55 -2.01 6.04 3.26
CA ILE A 55 -2.90 4.88 3.38
C ILE A 55 -4.23 5.27 2.73
N LEU A 56 -4.57 4.59 1.63
CA LEU A 56 -5.71 4.96 0.78
C LEU A 56 -7.03 4.40 1.27
N ASP A 57 -7.03 3.19 1.82
CA ASP A 57 -8.20 2.53 2.41
C ASP A 57 -7.79 1.64 3.59
N CYS A 58 -8.77 1.18 4.36
CA CYS A 58 -8.60 0.25 5.47
C CYS A 58 -9.40 -1.02 5.19
N LYS A 59 -8.71 -2.16 5.10
CA LYS A 59 -9.35 -3.48 4.96
C LYS A 59 -8.60 -4.54 5.74
N ARG A 60 -9.34 -5.59 6.11
CA ARG A 60 -8.74 -6.85 6.57
C ARG A 60 -7.85 -7.44 5.49
N TYR A 61 -6.86 -8.22 5.90
CA TYR A 61 -6.08 -9.02 4.96
C TYR A 61 -6.96 -10.14 4.36
N HIS A 62 -7.82 -10.74 5.17
CA HIS A 62 -8.84 -11.69 4.73
C HIS A 62 -10.10 -11.63 5.61
N GLY A 63 -11.26 -11.83 4.99
CA GLY A 63 -12.58 -11.78 5.61
C GLY A 63 -13.36 -10.49 5.28
N LYS A 64 -14.61 -10.65 4.82
CA LYS A 64 -15.49 -9.54 4.36
C LYS A 64 -16.66 -9.25 5.31
N ARG A 65 -16.87 -10.06 6.35
CA ARG A 65 -18.01 -9.92 7.27
C ARG A 65 -17.74 -8.87 8.35
N ALA A 66 -18.76 -8.06 8.65
CA ALA A 66 -18.66 -6.97 9.62
C ALA A 66 -18.49 -7.43 11.07
N ASP A 67 -18.92 -8.64 11.40
CA ASP A 67 -18.86 -9.21 12.75
C ASP A 67 -17.55 -9.97 13.04
N LEU A 68 -16.62 -10.01 12.08
CA LEU A 68 -15.31 -10.63 12.31
C LEU A 68 -14.50 -9.84 13.33
N THR A 69 -14.01 -10.57 14.31
CA THR A 69 -13.02 -10.09 15.28
C THR A 69 -11.62 -10.56 14.87
N TRP A 70 -10.60 -10.02 15.52
CA TRP A 70 -9.22 -10.48 15.34
C TRP A 70 -9.02 -11.97 15.67
N ARG A 71 -9.94 -12.60 16.44
CA ARG A 71 -9.87 -14.02 16.81
C ARG A 71 -10.37 -14.96 15.72
N ASP A 72 -11.12 -14.42 14.75
CA ASP A 72 -11.69 -15.18 13.63
C ASP A 72 -10.72 -15.29 12.44
N CYS A 73 -9.42 -15.09 12.71
CA CYS A 73 -8.37 -15.28 11.72
C CYS A 73 -8.25 -16.76 11.35
N MET A 74 -7.93 -17.02 10.09
CA MET A 74 -7.80 -18.38 9.55
C MET A 74 -6.53 -18.51 8.72
N ASP A 75 -6.06 -19.73 8.50
CA ASP A 75 -4.87 -19.97 7.69
C ASP A 75 -5.14 -19.55 6.24
N ILE A 76 -4.38 -18.56 5.74
CA ILE A 76 -4.54 -18.02 4.38
C ILE A 76 -3.20 -17.48 3.85
N SER A 77 -2.94 -17.68 2.56
CA SER A 77 -1.80 -17.12 1.83
C SER A 77 -2.12 -15.76 1.23
N TRP A 78 -1.09 -15.00 0.84
CA TRP A 78 -1.25 -13.81 -0.02
C TRP A 78 -2.00 -14.13 -1.31
N GLN A 79 -1.66 -15.26 -1.95
CA GLN A 79 -2.27 -15.70 -3.21
C GLN A 79 -3.81 -15.73 -3.16
N ASP A 80 -4.36 -16.20 -2.05
CA ASP A 80 -5.78 -16.55 -1.91
C ASP A 80 -6.54 -15.56 -1.01
N CYS A 81 -5.88 -14.52 -0.49
CA CYS A 81 -6.52 -13.58 0.43
C CYS A 81 -7.41 -12.56 -0.32
N ASP A 82 -8.43 -12.07 0.39
CA ASP A 82 -9.40 -11.13 -0.17
C ASP A 82 -8.76 -9.79 -0.51
N LEU A 83 -7.71 -9.40 0.22
CA LEU A 83 -7.02 -8.15 0.00
C LEU A 83 -6.27 -8.12 -1.34
N ARG A 84 -5.62 -9.23 -1.72
CA ARG A 84 -4.95 -9.36 -3.03
C ARG A 84 -5.96 -9.32 -4.17
N GLU A 85 -7.07 -10.05 -4.02
CA GLU A 85 -8.19 -10.02 -4.97
C GLU A 85 -8.68 -8.58 -5.14
N TRP A 86 -9.00 -7.89 -4.04
CA TRP A 86 -9.48 -6.51 -4.08
C TRP A 86 -8.47 -5.56 -4.75
N LEU A 87 -7.17 -5.68 -4.45
CA LEU A 87 -6.13 -4.83 -5.06
C LEU A 87 -6.09 -4.99 -6.59
N ASN A 88 -6.14 -6.23 -7.08
CA ASN A 88 -5.98 -6.55 -8.50
C ASN A 88 -7.29 -6.48 -9.30
N HIS A 89 -8.44 -6.39 -8.62
CA HIS A 89 -9.75 -6.21 -9.23
C HIS A 89 -10.33 -4.84 -8.92
N GLU A 90 -10.99 -4.68 -7.78
CA GLU A 90 -11.79 -3.48 -7.47
C GLU A 90 -10.94 -2.20 -7.39
N PHE A 91 -9.82 -2.23 -6.66
CA PHE A 91 -8.92 -1.09 -6.56
C PHE A 91 -8.30 -0.77 -7.92
N TYR A 92 -7.70 -1.74 -8.60
CA TYR A 92 -7.09 -1.52 -9.92
C TYR A 92 -8.08 -0.95 -10.95
N ASN A 93 -9.33 -1.41 -10.92
CA ASN A 93 -10.34 -0.95 -11.87
C ASN A 93 -10.92 0.42 -11.54
N THR A 94 -11.01 0.75 -10.25
CA THR A 94 -11.46 2.07 -9.79
C THR A 94 -10.35 3.12 -9.94
N ALA A 95 -9.10 2.74 -9.60
CA ALA A 95 -8.02 3.69 -9.44
C ALA A 95 -7.40 4.18 -10.75
N PHE A 96 -7.47 3.38 -11.80
CA PHE A 96 -6.73 3.62 -13.04
C PHE A 96 -7.63 3.56 -14.27
N ASN A 97 -7.47 4.55 -15.15
CA ASN A 97 -8.12 4.55 -16.45
C ASN A 97 -7.41 3.61 -17.45
N ALA A 98 -7.99 3.44 -18.65
CA ALA A 98 -7.45 2.50 -19.64
C ALA A 98 -5.99 2.79 -20.06
N SER A 99 -5.62 4.07 -20.22
CA SER A 99 -4.26 4.46 -20.61
C SER A 99 -3.27 4.28 -19.46
N GLU A 100 -3.67 4.59 -18.23
CA GLU A 100 -2.84 4.32 -17.05
C GLU A 100 -2.61 2.83 -16.85
N LYS A 101 -3.64 2.00 -17.04
CA LYS A 101 -3.54 0.55 -16.93
C LYS A 101 -2.51 -0.08 -17.87
N GLN A 102 -2.29 0.51 -19.05
CA GLN A 102 -1.26 0.07 -20.00
C GLN A 102 0.16 0.28 -19.48
N LEU A 103 0.36 1.27 -18.62
CA LEU A 103 1.66 1.57 -18.02
C LEU A 103 1.96 0.70 -16.78
N ILE A 104 0.96 0.02 -16.22
CA ILE A 104 1.14 -0.80 -15.01
C ILE A 104 1.63 -2.19 -15.41
N LYS A 105 2.84 -2.53 -14.95
CA LYS A 105 3.45 -3.82 -15.21
C LYS A 105 2.88 -4.92 -14.31
N THR A 106 2.54 -6.06 -14.92
CA THR A 106 2.33 -7.31 -14.17
C THR A 106 3.66 -7.79 -13.62
N THR A 107 3.75 -7.92 -12.30
CA THR A 107 5.00 -8.13 -11.56
C THR A 107 4.97 -9.48 -10.86
N LEU A 108 6.06 -10.24 -10.98
CA LEU A 108 6.29 -11.42 -10.15
C LEU A 108 6.61 -10.97 -8.72
N CYS A 109 5.71 -11.25 -7.79
CA CYS A 109 5.85 -10.96 -6.38
C CYS A 109 6.31 -12.23 -5.63
N THR A 110 7.57 -12.20 -5.20
CA THR A 110 8.17 -13.22 -4.33
C THR A 110 8.09 -12.82 -2.85
N ASP A 111 8.63 -13.67 -1.97
CA ASP A 111 8.75 -13.42 -0.53
C ASP A 111 7.39 -13.23 0.17
N ASN A 112 6.39 -13.97 -0.31
CA ASN A 112 5.03 -13.98 0.22
C ASN A 112 4.90 -14.72 1.56
N GLY A 113 5.97 -15.37 2.03
CA GLY A 113 5.98 -16.18 3.24
C GLY A 113 6.56 -17.56 3.00
N LYS A 114 7.02 -18.23 4.06
CA LYS A 114 7.62 -19.56 3.94
C LYS A 114 6.56 -20.56 3.48
N GLY A 115 6.74 -21.14 2.30
CA GLY A 115 5.79 -22.10 1.71
C GLY A 115 4.56 -21.43 1.07
N CYS A 116 4.52 -20.10 1.01
CA CYS A 116 3.54 -19.39 0.21
C CYS A 116 4.00 -19.33 -1.24
N PRO A 117 3.11 -19.55 -2.23
CA PRO A 117 3.44 -19.41 -3.63
C PRO A 117 3.81 -17.96 -4.00
N ASP A 118 4.64 -17.82 -5.04
CA ASP A 118 4.82 -16.56 -5.74
C ASP A 118 3.53 -16.19 -6.49
N THR A 119 3.32 -14.89 -6.72
CA THR A 119 2.13 -14.37 -7.41
C THR A 119 2.52 -13.45 -8.55
N GLU A 120 1.63 -13.29 -9.52
CA GLU A 120 1.74 -12.24 -10.54
C GLU A 120 0.68 -11.18 -10.28
N ASP A 121 1.13 -9.98 -9.90
CA ASP A 121 0.27 -8.89 -9.41
C ASP A 121 0.51 -7.60 -10.22
N LYS A 122 -0.57 -6.88 -10.54
CA LYS A 122 -0.50 -5.52 -11.10
C LYS A 122 -0.36 -4.48 -10.01
N VAL A 123 -1.03 -4.73 -8.89
CA VAL A 123 -0.99 -3.91 -7.68
C VAL A 123 -0.79 -4.86 -6.50
N PHE A 124 0.16 -4.55 -5.64
CA PHE A 124 0.56 -5.41 -4.53
C PHE A 124 0.83 -4.61 -3.26
N LEU A 125 1.03 -5.31 -2.15
CA LEU A 125 1.67 -4.74 -0.95
C LEU A 125 3.13 -5.14 -0.95
N LEU A 126 4.01 -4.27 -0.46
CA LEU A 126 5.44 -4.62 -0.36
C LEU A 126 5.66 -5.84 0.54
N SER A 127 6.69 -6.63 0.25
CA SER A 127 7.16 -7.70 1.12
C SER A 127 8.08 -7.15 2.21
N VAL A 128 8.34 -7.95 3.24
CA VAL A 128 9.32 -7.56 4.28
C VAL A 128 10.72 -7.40 3.68
N ALA A 129 11.09 -8.20 2.67
CA ALA A 129 12.36 -8.08 1.98
C ALA A 129 12.49 -6.72 1.29
N GLU A 130 11.52 -6.35 0.45
CA GLU A 130 11.50 -5.06 -0.26
C GLU A 130 11.51 -3.86 0.71
N ILE A 131 10.76 -3.95 1.81
CA ILE A 131 10.74 -2.94 2.87
C ILE A 131 12.12 -2.77 3.51
N ASN A 132 12.86 -3.86 3.70
CA ASN A 132 14.20 -3.82 4.28
C ASN A 132 15.22 -3.30 3.28
N ASP A 133 15.22 -3.78 2.04
CA ASP A 133 16.13 -3.33 0.98
C ASP A 133 16.06 -1.81 0.76
N VAL A 134 14.83 -1.26 0.66
CA VAL A 134 14.64 0.19 0.53
C VAL A 134 15.10 0.94 1.77
N SER A 135 14.99 0.33 2.96
CA SER A 135 15.42 0.95 4.21
C SER A 135 16.91 0.88 4.50
N GLU A 136 17.64 -0.05 3.91
CA GLU A 136 19.11 -0.10 4.04
C GLU A 136 19.76 1.16 3.48
N THR A 137 19.21 1.68 2.38
CA THR A 137 19.74 2.88 1.72
C THR A 137 19.12 4.19 2.23
N ARG A 138 17.87 4.16 2.73
CA ARG A 138 17.10 5.37 3.05
C ARG A 138 16.72 5.54 4.52
N GLY A 139 17.12 4.62 5.38
CA GLY A 139 16.62 4.53 6.74
C GLY A 139 15.15 4.09 6.79
N LYS A 140 14.54 4.19 7.97
CA LYS A 140 13.20 3.61 8.23
C LYS A 140 12.07 4.63 8.29
N ASP A 141 12.36 5.93 8.32
CA ASP A 141 11.35 6.96 8.57
C ASP A 141 10.26 7.03 7.50
N TRP A 142 10.56 6.68 6.25
CA TRP A 142 9.59 6.62 5.15
C TRP A 142 8.48 5.57 5.35
N ARG A 143 8.68 4.64 6.29
CA ARG A 143 7.70 3.61 6.63
C ARG A 143 6.52 4.16 7.43
N ARG A 144 6.66 5.33 8.07
CA ARG A 144 5.54 6.03 8.70
C ARG A 144 4.52 6.42 7.63
N ALA A 145 3.24 6.31 7.96
CA ALA A 145 2.17 6.56 7.00
C ALA A 145 0.97 7.21 7.68
N LEU A 146 0.46 8.25 7.03
CA LEU A 146 -0.80 8.88 7.36
C LEU A 146 -1.93 8.28 6.52
N GLY A 147 -3.11 8.18 7.12
CA GLY A 147 -4.33 7.81 6.41
C GLY A 147 -5.01 9.01 5.77
N THR A 148 -5.60 8.76 4.60
CA THR A 148 -6.63 9.62 4.02
C THR A 148 -7.85 9.65 4.94
N ASP A 149 -8.72 10.65 4.77
CA ASP A 149 -9.97 10.68 5.55
C ASP A 149 -10.93 9.57 5.12
N TYR A 150 -10.86 9.17 3.85
CA TYR A 150 -11.56 7.99 3.37
C TYR A 150 -11.16 6.73 4.14
N ALA A 151 -9.87 6.46 4.34
CA ALA A 151 -9.40 5.28 5.05
C ALA A 151 -9.85 5.26 6.53
N LYS A 152 -9.94 6.44 7.16
CA LYS A 152 -10.41 6.59 8.56
C LYS A 152 -11.92 6.35 8.68
N ALA A 153 -12.70 6.68 7.66
CA ALA A 153 -14.15 6.52 7.68
C ALA A 153 -14.54 5.03 7.84
N LYS A 154 -15.52 4.77 8.70
CA LYS A 154 -16.02 3.42 8.96
C LYS A 154 -16.74 2.86 7.72
N LYS A 155 -16.33 1.66 7.30
CA LYS A 155 -16.85 0.95 6.14
C LYS A 155 -18.00 0.00 6.51
N PRO A 156 -18.83 -0.42 5.55
CA PRO A 156 -19.92 -1.38 5.79
C PRO A 156 -19.45 -2.74 6.33
N ASP A 157 -18.24 -3.16 5.98
CA ASP A 157 -17.59 -4.38 6.49
C ASP A 157 -16.97 -4.19 7.90
N GLY A 158 -17.22 -3.05 8.55
CA GLY A 158 -16.71 -2.73 9.88
C GLY A 158 -15.28 -2.15 9.90
N CYS A 159 -14.54 -2.20 8.79
CA CYS A 159 -13.17 -1.68 8.75
C CYS A 159 -13.14 -0.16 8.94
N SER A 160 -12.12 0.32 9.65
CA SER A 160 -11.88 1.76 9.88
C SER A 160 -10.45 1.94 10.34
N LEU A 161 -9.67 2.77 9.65
CA LEU A 161 -8.24 2.91 9.95
C LEU A 161 -8.03 3.38 11.38
N TYR A 162 -7.27 2.60 12.15
CA TYR A 162 -6.90 2.98 13.50
C TYR A 162 -5.68 3.91 13.48
N VAL A 163 -5.89 5.15 13.93
CA VAL A 163 -4.86 6.18 14.04
C VAL A 163 -4.24 6.13 15.43
N TYR A 164 -2.90 6.02 15.52
CA TYR A 164 -2.18 6.03 16.79
C TYR A 164 -1.90 7.48 17.22
N ASP A 165 -2.91 8.11 17.80
CA ASP A 165 -2.88 9.47 18.37
C ASP A 165 -2.83 9.49 19.91
N LYS A 166 -2.43 8.36 20.52
CA LYS A 166 -2.40 8.15 21.96
C LYS A 166 -0.99 8.43 22.49
N THR A 167 -0.71 9.71 22.69
CA THR A 167 0.32 10.31 23.58
C THR A 167 1.80 9.97 23.36
N ASN A 168 2.17 8.99 22.53
CA ASN A 168 3.56 8.70 22.18
C ASN A 168 3.98 9.43 20.89
N LYS A 169 4.82 10.46 21.03
CA LYS A 169 5.31 11.33 19.95
C LYS A 169 6.04 10.60 18.82
N ASP A 170 6.62 9.42 19.08
CA ASP A 170 7.30 8.63 18.02
C ASP A 170 6.33 8.09 16.94
N ASN A 171 5.03 8.06 17.25
CA ASN A 171 3.97 7.65 16.34
C ASN A 171 3.48 8.78 15.43
N TYR A 172 4.02 9.99 15.55
CA TYR A 172 3.56 11.16 14.80
C TYR A 172 4.56 11.57 13.75
N VAL A 173 4.06 12.25 12.72
CA VAL A 173 4.85 13.10 11.83
C VAL A 173 4.38 14.53 11.98
N ILE A 174 5.27 15.49 11.73
CA ILE A 174 4.93 16.92 11.72
C ILE A 174 4.60 17.33 10.30
N ILE A 175 3.38 17.79 10.07
CA ILE A 175 2.94 18.39 8.80
C ILE A 175 2.49 19.81 9.09
N ASP A 176 3.12 20.78 8.42
CA ASP A 176 2.80 22.20 8.56
C ASP A 176 2.77 22.68 10.04
N GLY A 177 3.71 22.17 10.83
CA GLY A 177 3.82 22.48 12.26
C GLY A 177 2.80 21.79 13.16
N LYS A 178 1.99 20.86 12.63
CA LYS A 178 0.98 20.10 13.38
C LYS A 178 1.35 18.63 13.47
N GLU A 179 1.14 18.04 14.65
CA GLU A 179 1.29 16.61 14.89
C GLU A 179 0.17 15.83 14.18
N ALA A 180 0.54 14.86 13.35
CA ALA A 180 -0.37 13.95 12.68
C ALA A 180 -0.04 12.50 13.04
N GLY A 181 -1.00 11.78 13.62
CA GLY A 181 -0.82 10.40 14.06
C GLY A 181 -0.69 9.43 12.89
N CYS A 182 0.29 8.54 12.95
CA CYS A 182 0.48 7.49 11.95
C CYS A 182 -0.45 6.30 12.20
N SER A 183 -0.58 5.44 11.22
CA SER A 183 -1.34 4.20 11.31
C SER A 183 -0.50 3.00 10.89
N TRP A 184 -0.94 1.80 11.29
CA TRP A 184 -0.31 0.57 10.84
C TRP A 184 -0.84 0.19 9.45
N TRP A 185 -0.01 -0.49 8.66
CA TRP A 185 -0.39 -0.90 7.30
C TRP A 185 0.19 -2.27 6.94
N TRP A 186 -0.56 -3.04 6.15
CA TRP A 186 -0.25 -4.42 5.80
C TRP A 186 0.96 -4.56 4.86
N LEU A 187 1.67 -5.68 4.98
CA LEU A 187 2.63 -6.19 4.02
C LEU A 187 2.11 -7.53 3.48
N ARG A 188 2.53 -7.92 2.26
CA ARG A 188 2.05 -9.19 1.67
C ARG A 188 2.63 -10.43 2.35
N THR A 189 3.86 -10.34 2.88
CA THR A 189 4.56 -11.46 3.51
C THR A 189 3.77 -12.04 4.67
N GLN A 190 3.55 -13.35 4.65
CA GLN A 190 2.91 -14.09 5.73
C GLN A 190 3.67 -13.94 7.05
N GLY A 191 2.92 -13.82 8.13
CA GLY A 191 3.42 -13.62 9.48
C GLY A 191 4.03 -14.87 10.10
N ASN A 192 4.20 -14.85 11.42
CA ASN A 192 4.78 -15.97 12.17
C ASN A 192 3.84 -17.17 12.38
N LYS A 193 2.62 -17.10 11.83
CA LYS A 193 1.64 -18.19 11.74
C LYS A 193 0.88 -18.05 10.44
N PRO A 194 0.27 -19.13 9.91
CA PRO A 194 -0.45 -19.04 8.65
C PRO A 194 -1.69 -18.14 8.70
N SER A 195 -2.25 -17.90 9.90
CA SER A 195 -3.35 -16.95 10.13
C SER A 195 -2.93 -15.49 10.35
N ARG A 196 -1.67 -15.15 10.02
CA ARG A 196 -1.09 -13.83 10.26
C ARG A 196 -0.38 -13.30 9.04
N ALA A 197 -0.30 -11.97 8.94
CA ALA A 197 0.46 -11.24 7.96
C ALA A 197 1.43 -10.27 8.64
N PHE A 198 2.49 -9.90 7.94
CA PHE A 198 3.32 -8.80 8.37
C PHE A 198 2.61 -7.46 8.20
N PHE A 199 3.01 -6.50 9.02
CA PHE A 199 2.59 -5.12 8.91
C PHE A 199 3.71 -4.19 9.36
N VAL A 200 3.65 -2.93 8.94
CA VAL A 200 4.51 -1.87 9.43
C VAL A 200 3.81 -1.12 10.54
N GLY A 201 4.46 -1.05 11.70
CA GLY A 201 4.02 -0.27 12.84
C GLY A 201 4.44 1.20 12.76
N THR A 202 3.79 2.04 13.57
CA THR A 202 4.03 3.50 13.66
C THR A 202 5.46 3.88 14.06
N GLY A 203 6.16 3.02 14.83
CA GLY A 203 7.59 3.15 15.11
C GLY A 203 8.51 2.61 14.01
N CYS A 204 8.05 2.60 12.75
CA CYS A 204 8.78 2.13 11.56
C CYS A 204 9.20 0.65 11.54
N SER A 205 8.72 -0.15 12.49
CA SER A 205 9.10 -1.57 12.61
C SER A 205 8.18 -2.47 11.79
N ALA A 206 8.74 -3.42 11.04
CA ALA A 206 7.98 -4.52 10.45
C ALA A 206 7.74 -5.60 11.52
N ARG A 207 6.48 -6.03 11.70
CA ARG A 207 6.04 -6.98 12.73
C ARG A 207 5.23 -8.10 12.09
N SER A 208 5.36 -9.32 12.61
CA SER A 208 4.85 -10.55 11.99
C SER A 208 3.60 -11.14 12.64
N TYR A 209 3.00 -10.42 13.60
CA TYR A 209 1.95 -10.96 14.45
C TYR A 209 0.54 -10.44 14.14
N GLY A 210 0.34 -9.71 13.05
CA GLY A 210 -0.96 -9.15 12.69
C GLY A 210 -1.89 -10.27 12.24
N ASN A 211 -2.96 -10.53 12.99
CA ASN A 211 -3.98 -11.49 12.58
C ASN A 211 -4.69 -10.96 11.33
N ASN A 212 -4.90 -11.82 10.33
CA ASN A 212 -5.40 -11.39 9.02
C ASN A 212 -6.84 -10.84 9.03
N SER A 213 -7.60 -11.04 10.10
CA SER A 213 -8.95 -10.52 10.28
C SER A 213 -9.00 -9.15 11.01
N ILE A 214 -7.86 -8.51 11.30
CA ILE A 214 -7.83 -7.18 11.92
C ILE A 214 -8.38 -6.12 10.95
N ASP A 215 -9.31 -5.32 11.45
CA ASP A 215 -10.14 -4.36 10.73
C ASP A 215 -9.63 -2.91 10.76
N GLY A 216 -8.54 -2.67 11.49
CA GLY A 216 -7.98 -1.33 11.72
C GLY A 216 -6.67 -1.02 11.00
N TYR A 217 -6.20 -1.89 10.09
CA TYR A 217 -4.91 -1.71 9.40
C TYR A 217 -5.11 -1.20 7.97
N GLY A 218 -4.23 -0.29 7.59
CA GLY A 218 -4.27 0.41 6.32
C GLY A 218 -3.67 -0.35 5.16
N ILE A 219 -4.04 0.09 3.96
CA ILE A 219 -3.50 -0.37 2.69
C ILE A 219 -2.64 0.75 2.09
N ARG A 220 -1.37 0.43 1.81
CA ARG A 220 -0.50 1.22 0.93
C ARG A 220 -0.17 0.40 -0.32
N PRO A 221 -0.92 0.59 -1.42
CA PRO A 221 -0.63 -0.11 -2.66
C PRO A 221 0.75 0.27 -3.20
N ALA A 222 1.41 -0.71 -3.81
CA ALA A 222 2.62 -0.54 -4.60
C ALA A 222 2.40 -1.12 -6.01
N LEU A 223 3.10 -0.57 -6.99
CA LEU A 223 3.09 -1.06 -8.37
C LEU A 223 4.38 -0.67 -9.09
N TYR A 224 4.67 -1.39 -10.17
CA TYR A 224 5.68 -1.00 -11.13
C TYR A 224 5.03 -0.30 -12.33
N LEU A 225 5.57 0.86 -12.69
CA LEU A 225 5.30 1.47 -13.98
C LEU A 225 6.35 1.00 -14.99
N ASP A 226 5.88 0.61 -16.17
CA ASP A 226 6.71 0.37 -17.34
C ASP A 226 6.95 1.69 -18.08
N LEU A 227 8.22 2.02 -18.24
CA LEU A 227 8.68 3.22 -18.95
C LEU A 227 9.37 2.86 -20.27
N SER A 228 9.36 1.59 -20.69
CA SER A 228 10.16 1.08 -21.81
C SER A 228 9.56 1.38 -23.19
N GLU A 229 8.24 1.27 -23.36
CA GLU A 229 7.55 1.55 -24.62
C GLU A 229 7.23 3.04 -24.79
N MET A 230 8.26 3.84 -24.95
CA MET A 230 8.14 5.24 -25.37
C MET A 230 9.11 5.48 -26.53
N GLU A 231 8.74 4.94 -27.70
CA GLU A 231 9.25 5.39 -29.00
C GLU A 231 8.28 6.43 -29.59
#